data_AF-A0A6B3F2W7-F1
#
_entry.id   AF-A0A6B3F2W7-F1
#
_cell.length_a   1.000
_cell.length_b   1.000
_cell.length_c   1.000
_cell.angle_alpha   90.00
_cell.angle_beta   90.00
_cell.angle_gamma   90.00
#
_symmetry.space_group_name_H-M   'P 1'
#
loop_
_entity.id
_entity.type
_entity.pdbx_description
1 polymer ?
#
loop_
_entity_poly.entity_id
_entity_poly.type
_entity_poly.pdbx_seq_one_letter_code
_entity_poly.pdbx_strand_id
1 'polypeptide(L)'
;MPTPGRRFLGRLPLPEYRYLADALRAETLGGVLLLVAAVLALVWANTPLSDSYETVRDFHVGPGSLGLHLSVQHWAADGLLAVFFFVAGA
;
A
#
# COMPACT_ATOMS: atom_id res chain seq x y z
N MET A 1 -13.07 -1.55 -57.31
CA MET A 1 -13.35 -1.61 -55.86
C MET A 1 -12.07 -1.99 -55.13
N PRO A 2 -11.50 -1.14 -54.26
CA PRO A 2 -10.47 -1.54 -53.32
C PRO A 2 -11.09 -1.87 -51.95
N THR A 3 -10.80 -3.05 -51.42
CA THR A 3 -11.19 -3.46 -50.05
C THR A 3 -10.04 -3.09 -49.10
N PRO A 4 -10.22 -2.19 -48.12
CA PRO A 4 -9.19 -1.94 -47.12
C PRO A 4 -9.23 -3.05 -46.06
N GLY A 5 -8.21 -3.91 -46.07
CA GLY A 5 -7.99 -4.93 -45.06
C GLY A 5 -7.69 -4.32 -43.69
N ARG A 6 -8.44 -4.77 -42.68
CA ARG A 6 -8.28 -4.44 -41.25
C ARG A 6 -6.84 -4.68 -40.78
N ARG A 7 -6.09 -3.59 -40.51
CA ARG A 7 -4.92 -3.60 -39.62
C ARG A 7 -5.28 -2.84 -38.35
N PHE A 8 -6.01 -3.48 -37.44
CA PHE A 8 -6.42 -2.88 -36.16
C PHE A 8 -5.62 -3.39 -34.96
N LEU A 9 -4.76 -4.39 -35.15
CA LEU A 9 -3.95 -5.01 -34.07
C LEU A 9 -2.45 -5.07 -34.40
N GLY A 10 -1.98 -4.12 -35.21
CA GLY A 10 -0.58 -4.03 -35.61
C GLY A 10 0.21 -3.11 -34.68
N ARG A 11 0.72 -3.66 -33.57
CA ARG A 11 1.76 -3.06 -32.72
C ARG A 11 1.31 -1.86 -31.88
N LEU A 12 0.84 -2.13 -30.66
CA LEU A 12 0.98 -1.17 -29.56
C LEU A 12 2.45 -0.70 -29.54
N PRO A 13 2.72 0.60 -29.69
CA PRO A 13 4.04 1.20 -29.58
C PRO A 13 4.86 0.59 -28.42
N LEU A 14 6.08 0.14 -28.71
CA LEU A 14 7.06 -0.32 -27.71
C LEU A 14 7.17 0.59 -26.45
N PRO A 15 7.04 1.93 -26.53
CA PRO A 15 6.99 2.77 -25.32
C PRO A 15 5.77 2.54 -24.42
N GLU A 16 4.59 2.21 -24.96
CA GLU A 16 3.37 1.99 -24.17
C GLU A 16 3.44 0.68 -23.39
N TYR A 17 3.98 -0.39 -24.00
CA TYR A 17 4.25 -1.64 -23.28
C TYR A 17 5.23 -1.44 -22.12
N ARG A 18 6.25 -0.60 -22.29
CA ARG A 18 7.22 -0.28 -21.24
C ARG A 18 6.56 0.50 -20.10
N TYR A 19 5.77 1.52 -20.44
CA TYR A 19 5.02 2.28 -19.45
C TYR A 19 4.04 1.41 -18.66
N LEU A 20 3.28 0.54 -19.34
CA LEU A 20 2.38 -0.40 -18.69
C LEU A 20 3.12 -1.42 -17.83
N ALA A 21 4.25 -1.95 -18.30
CA ALA A 21 5.06 -2.89 -17.53
C ALA A 21 5.68 -2.23 -16.27
N ASP A 22 6.14 -0.99 -16.38
CA ASP A 22 6.71 -0.23 -15.25
C ASP A 22 5.61 0.19 -14.26
N ALA A 23 4.44 0.61 -14.74
CA ALA A 23 3.27 0.91 -13.90
C ALA A 23 2.75 -0.34 -13.17
N LEU A 24 2.59 -1.46 -13.89
CA LEU A 24 2.22 -2.75 -13.29
C LEU A 24 3.27 -3.23 -12.30
N ARG A 25 4.56 -3.04 -12.59
CA ARG A 25 5.65 -3.38 -11.66
C ARG A 25 5.59 -2.51 -10.41
N ALA A 26 5.37 -1.21 -10.53
CA ALA A 26 5.20 -0.31 -9.39
C ALA A 26 3.98 -0.70 -8.53
N GLU A 27 2.86 -1.01 -9.17
CA GLU A 27 1.63 -1.47 -8.50
C GLU A 27 1.82 -2.84 -7.82
N THR A 28 2.50 -3.76 -8.49
CA THR A 28 2.82 -5.10 -7.96
C THR A 28 3.77 -5.00 -6.78
N LEU A 29 4.79 -4.13 -6.83
CA LEU A 29 5.72 -3.93 -5.71
C LEU A 29 4.98 -3.41 -4.48
N GLY A 30 4.10 -2.42 -4.65
CA GLY A 30 3.26 -1.91 -3.56
C GLY A 30 2.33 -3.00 -2.99
N GLY A 31 1.63 -3.72 -3.85
CA GLY A 31 0.73 -4.80 -3.44
C GLY A 31 1.43 -5.96 -2.73
N VAL A 32 2.60 -6.39 -3.23
CA VAL A 32 3.40 -7.46 -2.61
C VAL A 32 3.93 -7.01 -1.24
N LEU A 33 4.42 -5.78 -1.12
CA LEU A 33 4.87 -5.24 0.18
C LEU A 33 3.74 -5.19 1.19
N LEU A 34 2.54 -4.74 0.80
CA LEU A 34 1.35 -4.74 1.66
C LEU A 34 0.95 -6.16 2.07
N LEU A 35 0.97 -7.11 1.13
CA LEU A 35 0.65 -8.51 1.42
C LEU A 35 1.63 -9.12 2.42
N VAL A 36 2.94 -8.89 2.23
CA VAL A 36 3.97 -9.37 3.16
C VAL A 36 3.77 -8.74 4.54
N ALA A 37 3.52 -7.43 4.62
CA ALA A 37 3.25 -6.75 5.88
C ALA A 37 2.03 -7.34 6.60
N ALA A 38 0.94 -7.62 5.87
CA ALA A 38 -0.26 -8.23 6.43
C ALA A 38 -0.01 -9.65 6.96
N VAL A 39 0.74 -10.47 6.21
CA VAL A 39 1.13 -11.83 6.65
C VAL A 39 2.00 -11.76 7.90
N LEU A 40 2.99 -10.87 7.94
CA LEU A 40 3.85 -10.67 9.12
C LEU A 40 3.03 -10.23 10.33
N ALA A 41 2.11 -9.29 10.17
CA ALA A 41 1.22 -8.85 11.24
C ALA A 41 0.33 -10.01 11.75
N LEU A 42 -0.22 -10.82 10.84
CA LEU A 42 -1.03 -11.98 11.21
C LEU A 42 -0.22 -13.03 11.96
N VAL A 43 0.98 -13.37 11.49
CA VAL A 43 1.87 -14.31 12.18
C VAL A 43 2.27 -13.78 13.55
N TRP A 44 2.61 -12.50 13.65
CA TRP A 44 2.98 -11.87 14.93
C TRP A 44 1.81 -11.87 15.92
N ALA A 45 0.60 -11.54 15.48
CA ALA A 45 -0.58 -11.53 16.34
C ALA A 45 -1.01 -12.94 16.83
N ASN A 46 -0.70 -14.00 16.07
CA ASN A 46 -1.13 -15.39 16.38
C ASN A 46 -0.02 -16.26 17.00
N THR A 47 1.19 -15.72 17.19
CA THR A 47 2.29 -16.44 17.84
C THR A 47 2.34 -16.15 19.34
N PRO A 48 3.06 -16.95 20.16
CA PRO A 48 3.25 -16.68 21.60
C PRO A 48 3.96 -15.35 21.92
N LEU A 49 4.30 -14.56 20.90
CA LEU A 49 4.74 -13.17 20.98
C LEU A 49 3.55 -12.19 20.97
N SER A 50 2.31 -12.66 21.05
CA SER A 50 1.09 -11.84 21.09
C SER A 50 1.15 -10.74 22.15
N ASP A 51 1.69 -11.03 23.33
CA ASP A 51 1.82 -10.05 24.42
C ASP A 51 2.75 -8.89 24.04
N SER A 52 3.79 -9.18 23.24
CA SER A 52 4.67 -8.14 22.70
C SER A 52 3.96 -7.30 21.64
N TYR A 53 3.09 -7.92 20.82
CA TYR A 53 2.26 -7.22 19.85
C TYR A 53 1.25 -6.30 20.55
N GLU A 54 0.62 -6.78 21.63
CA GLU A 54 -0.29 -6.00 22.47
C GLU A 54 0.41 -4.81 23.16
N THR A 55 1.61 -5.04 23.68
CA THR A 55 2.40 -3.95 24.29
C THR A 55 2.77 -2.88 23.26
N VAL A 56 3.13 -3.27 22.03
CA VAL A 56 3.51 -2.33 20.98
C VAL A 56 2.31 -1.54 20.46
N ARG A 57 1.16 -2.20 20.20
CA ARG A 57 -0.04 -1.52 19.69
C ARG A 57 -0.64 -0.54 20.71
N ASP A 58 -0.55 -0.87 22.00
CA ASP A 58 -1.06 -0.06 23.10
C ASP A 58 -0.02 0.91 23.64
N PHE A 59 1.21 0.90 23.10
CA PHE A 59 2.20 1.90 23.44
C PHE A 59 1.69 3.28 23.03
N HIS A 60 1.62 4.21 23.98
CA HIS A 60 1.13 5.56 23.72
C HIS A 60 2.30 6.46 23.32
N VAL A 61 2.22 7.05 22.13
CA VAL A 61 3.25 7.92 21.58
C VAL A 61 2.62 9.28 21.28
N GLY A 62 3.12 10.33 21.93
CA GLY A 62 2.71 11.69 21.64
C GLY A 62 3.21 12.70 22.68
N PRO A 63 3.39 13.98 22.30
CA PRO A 63 3.75 15.01 23.27
C PRO A 63 2.56 15.19 24.23
N GLY A 64 2.70 14.71 25.46
CA GLY A 64 1.68 14.90 26.50
C GLY A 64 1.32 16.38 26.74
N SER A 65 2.20 17.30 26.35
CA SER A 65 1.97 18.75 26.38
C SER A 65 0.86 19.25 25.43
N LEU A 66 0.45 18.45 24.44
CA LEU A 66 -0.62 18.77 23.48
C LEU A 66 -1.90 17.93 23.71
N GLY A 67 -1.95 17.11 24.76
CA GLY A 67 -3.08 16.21 25.04
C GLY A 67 -3.20 15.01 24.10
N LEU A 68 -2.20 14.76 23.26
CA LEU A 68 -2.18 13.65 22.30
C LEU A 68 -1.66 12.39 22.98
N HIS A 69 -2.55 11.71 23.71
CA HIS A 69 -2.32 10.36 24.23
C HIS A 69 -2.91 9.34 23.27
N LEU A 70 -2.28 9.17 22.10
CA LEU A 70 -2.71 8.18 21.10
C LEU A 70 -1.83 6.93 21.17
N SER A 71 -2.47 5.78 21.11
CA SER A 71 -1.76 4.52 20.97
C SER A 71 -1.14 4.39 19.57
N VAL A 72 -0.10 3.57 19.43
CA VAL A 72 0.52 3.26 18.12
C VAL A 72 -0.54 2.74 17.14
N GLN A 73 -1.54 1.98 17.60
CA GLN A 73 -2.66 1.55 16.77
C GLN A 73 -3.43 2.73 16.17
N HIS A 74 -3.74 3.76 16.96
CA HIS A 74 -4.47 4.93 16.46
C HIS A 74 -3.62 5.73 15.47
N TRP A 75 -2.34 5.93 15.76
CA TRP A 75 -1.40 6.55 14.83
C TRP A 75 -1.31 5.81 13.50
N ALA A 76 -1.26 4.48 13.53
CA ALA A 76 -1.21 3.67 12.33
C ALA A 76 -2.51 3.83 11.51
N ALA A 77 -3.68 3.81 12.15
CA ALA A 77 -4.96 3.97 11.46
C ALA A 77 -5.13 5.37 10.84
N ASP A 78 -4.98 6.41 11.66
CA ASP A 78 -5.22 7.79 11.24
C ASP A 78 -4.11 8.30 10.32
N GLY A 79 -2.85 7.93 10.60
CA GLY A 79 -1.71 8.27 9.78
C GLY A 79 -1.73 7.61 8.41
N LEU A 80 -2.12 6.33 8.34
CA LEU A 80 -2.27 5.64 7.05
C LEU A 80 -3.39 6.27 6.21
N LEU A 81 -4.53 6.61 6.84
CA LEU A 81 -5.61 7.34 6.17
C LEU A 81 -5.15 8.71 5.69
N ALA A 82 -4.39 9.46 6.50
CA ALA A 82 -3.86 10.76 6.13
C ALA A 82 -2.95 10.68 4.89
N VAL A 83 -2.02 9.71 4.85
CA VAL A 83 -1.15 9.49 3.68
C VAL A 83 -1.98 9.03 2.47
N PHE A 84 -2.94 8.12 2.67
CA PHE A 84 -3.84 7.67 1.60
C PHE A 84 -4.60 8.83 0.97
N PHE A 85 -5.23 9.69 1.78
CA PHE A 85 -5.95 10.86 1.28
C PHE A 85 -5.03 11.92 0.70
N PHE A 86 -3.81 12.08 1.23
CA PHE A 86 -2.83 12.98 0.65
C PHE A 86 -2.44 12.55 -0.77
N VAL A 87 -2.20 11.25 -1.01
CA VAL A 87 -1.85 10.72 -2.33
C VAL A 87 -3.06 10.68 -3.27
N ALA A 88 -4.24 10.28 -2.79
CA ALA A 88 -5.45 10.19 -3.59
C ALA A 88 -6.06 11.56 -3.93
N GLY A 89 -5.80 12.57 -3.09
CA GLY A 89 -6.23 13.95 -3.29
C GLY A 89 -5.23 14.84 -4.04
N ALA A 90 -4.04 14.33 -4.34
CA ALA A 90 -3.01 15.01 -5.15
C ALA A 90 -3.21 14.74 -6.65
#